data_AF-A0A955BU30-F1
#
_entry.id   AF-A0A955BU30-F1
#
_cell.length_a   1.000
_cell.length_b   1.000
_cell.length_c   1.000
_cell.angle_alpha   90.00
_cell.angle_beta   90.00
_cell.angle_gamma   90.00
#
_symmetry.space_group_name_H-M   'P 1'
#
loop_
_entity.id
_entity.type
_entity.pdbx_description
1 polymer ?
#
loop_
_entity_poly.entity_id
_entity_poly.type
_entity_poly.pdbx_seq_one_letter_code
_entity_poly.pdbx_strand_id
1 'polypeptide(L)'
;MKLHTYAIKQLRHPPRSESEFKEFVAKQDASMFERMNVASADELFVSDRDGKPYVVIYGKPPVGAVGIVAYESEGVDGVREVGFDTGDVLSMTAEEFAKTGL
;
A
#
# COMPACT_ATOMS: atom_id res chain seq x y z
N MET A 1 9.36 0.28 -9.94
CA MET A 1 7.98 0.33 -10.48
C MET A 1 7.03 0.35 -9.29
N LYS A 2 6.04 1.25 -9.26
CA LYS A 2 5.12 1.41 -8.12
C LYS A 2 3.99 0.39 -8.27
N LEU A 3 3.92 -0.62 -7.40
CA LEU A 3 3.04 -1.78 -7.55
C LEU A 3 1.56 -1.41 -7.65
N HIS A 4 1.06 -0.50 -6.81
CA HIS A 4 -0.32 -0.05 -6.84
C HIS A 4 -0.72 0.62 -8.18
N THR A 5 0.08 1.59 -8.63
CA THR A 5 -0.16 2.28 -9.91
C THR A 5 -0.01 1.33 -11.11
N TYR A 6 0.85 0.32 -10.99
CA TYR A 6 0.96 -0.73 -12.00
C TYR A 6 -0.30 -1.61 -12.06
N ALA A 7 -0.86 -1.99 -10.91
CA ALA A 7 -2.15 -2.68 -10.84
C ALA A 7 -3.27 -1.89 -11.49
N ILE A 8 -3.39 -0.58 -11.22
CA ILE A 8 -4.38 0.30 -11.86
C ILE A 8 -4.25 0.26 -13.38
N LYS A 9 -3.01 0.34 -13.90
CA LYS A 9 -2.78 0.32 -15.35
C LYS A 9 -3.23 -1.00 -15.98
N GLN A 10 -2.97 -2.13 -15.34
CA GLN A 10 -3.32 -3.45 -15.88
C GLN A 10 -4.81 -3.77 -15.73
N LEU A 11 -5.40 -3.50 -14.56
CA LEU A 11 -6.80 -3.75 -14.25
C LEU A 11 -7.74 -2.71 -14.91
N ARG A 12 -7.21 -1.57 -15.35
CA ARG A 12 -7.98 -0.40 -15.85
C ARG A 12 -8.89 0.24 -14.79
N HIS A 13 -8.69 -0.10 -13.52
CA HIS A 13 -9.33 0.50 -12.36
C HIS A 13 -8.46 0.25 -11.12
N PRO A 14 -8.63 1.02 -10.02
CA PRO A 14 -8.07 0.65 -8.72
C PRO A 14 -8.55 -0.73 -8.28
N PRO A 15 -7.69 -1.55 -7.63
CA PRO A 15 -8.12 -2.81 -7.07
C PRO A 15 -9.31 -2.59 -6.13
N ARG A 16 -10.37 -3.37 -6.28
CA ARG A 16 -11.66 -3.20 -5.58
C ARG A 16 -11.66 -3.85 -4.20
N SER A 17 -10.73 -4.77 -3.96
CA SER A 17 -10.57 -5.49 -2.71
C SER A 17 -9.15 -5.99 -2.56
N GLU A 18 -8.80 -6.40 -1.34
CA GLU A 18 -7.54 -7.08 -1.07
C GLU A 18 -7.38 -8.35 -1.89
N SER A 19 -8.44 -9.15 -2.01
CA SER A 19 -8.41 -10.39 -2.79
C SER A 19 -8.06 -10.13 -4.26
N GLU A 20 -8.68 -9.12 -4.90
CA GLU A 20 -8.34 -8.78 -6.29
C GLU A 20 -6.89 -8.29 -6.41
N PHE A 21 -6.42 -7.51 -5.43
CA PHE A 21 -5.04 -7.02 -5.47
C PHE A 21 -4.03 -8.15 -5.25
N LYS A 22 -4.28 -9.06 -4.29
CA LYS A 22 -3.46 -10.24 -4.07
C LYS A 22 -3.45 -11.15 -5.29
N GLU A 23 -4.59 -11.39 -5.93
CA GLU A 23 -4.65 -12.13 -7.19
C GLU A 23 -3.84 -11.47 -8.30
N PHE A 24 -3.87 -10.14 -8.39
CA PHE A 24 -3.06 -9.40 -9.34
C PHE A 24 -1.56 -9.56 -9.05
N VAL A 25 -1.15 -9.40 -7.79
CA VAL A 25 0.24 -9.51 -7.34
C VAL A 25 0.75 -10.94 -7.56
N ALA A 26 -0.03 -11.96 -7.22
CA ALA A 26 0.33 -13.37 -7.38
C ALA A 26 0.54 -13.78 -8.85
N LYS A 27 -0.03 -13.04 -9.80
CA LYS A 27 0.18 -13.25 -11.25
C LYS A 27 1.44 -12.57 -11.80
N GLN A 28 2.18 -11.84 -10.98
CA GLN A 28 3.41 -11.17 -11.41
C GLN A 28 4.59 -12.13 -11.43
N ASP A 29 5.53 -11.86 -12.33
CA ASP A 29 6.75 -12.67 -12.47
C ASP A 29 7.60 -12.65 -11.18
N ALA A 30 8.30 -13.76 -10.90
CA ALA A 30 9.19 -13.92 -9.76
C ALA A 30 10.21 -12.77 -9.63
N SER A 31 10.69 -12.25 -10.76
CA SER A 31 11.62 -11.11 -10.81
C SER A 31 11.07 -9.83 -10.18
N MET A 32 9.75 -9.68 -10.07
CA MET A 32 9.13 -8.57 -9.37
C MET A 32 9.33 -8.68 -7.86
N PHE A 33 9.12 -9.87 -7.29
CA PHE A 33 9.30 -10.14 -5.87
C PHE A 33 10.77 -10.03 -5.44
N GLU A 34 11.69 -10.54 -6.27
CA GLU A 34 13.14 -10.39 -6.05
C GLU A 34 13.57 -8.91 -5.97
N ARG A 35 13.05 -8.06 -6.87
CA ARG A 35 13.34 -6.61 -6.85
C ARG A 35 12.78 -5.89 -5.63
N MET A 36 11.76 -6.46 -5.00
CA MET A 36 11.13 -5.93 -3.79
C MET A 36 11.66 -6.60 -2.51
N ASN A 37 12.58 -7.58 -2.64
CA ASN A 37 13.12 -8.36 -1.53
C ASN A 37 12.04 -9.02 -0.66
N VAL A 38 10.98 -9.52 -1.29
CA VAL A 38 9.90 -10.28 -0.62
C VAL A 38 9.86 -11.71 -1.17
N ALA A 39 9.57 -12.69 -0.33
CA ALA A 39 9.49 -14.09 -0.75
C ALA A 39 8.09 -14.46 -1.27
N SER A 40 7.06 -13.68 -0.95
CA SER A 40 5.68 -13.96 -1.32
C SER A 40 4.84 -12.70 -1.54
N ALA A 41 3.68 -12.87 -2.20
CA ALA A 41 2.72 -11.80 -2.37
C ALA A 41 2.13 -11.30 -1.03
N ASP A 42 1.98 -12.18 -0.04
CA ASP A 42 1.37 -11.84 1.25
C ASP A 42 2.28 -10.95 2.11
N GLU A 43 3.61 -11.10 2.00
CA GLU A 43 4.57 -10.24 2.71
C GLU A 43 4.43 -8.76 2.35
N LEU A 44 3.99 -8.45 1.13
CA LEU A 44 3.76 -7.05 0.70
C LEU A 44 2.61 -6.35 1.44
N PHE A 45 1.80 -7.10 2.19
CA PHE A 45 0.66 -6.59 2.94
C PHE A 45 0.91 -6.51 4.44
N VAL A 46 2.13 -6.79 4.89
CA VAL A 46 2.52 -6.78 6.31
C VAL A 46 3.65 -5.77 6.50
N SER A 47 3.59 -4.97 7.56
CA SER A 47 4.69 -4.07 7.91
C SER A 47 5.87 -4.83 8.47
N ASP A 48 7.05 -4.54 7.93
CA ASP A 48 8.32 -5.07 8.44
C ASP A 48 8.71 -4.46 9.81
N ARG A 49 8.06 -3.35 10.22
CA ARG A 49 8.36 -2.65 11.47
C ARG A 49 7.64 -3.25 12.67
N ASP A 50 6.35 -3.57 12.53
CA ASP A 50 5.50 -4.06 13.62
C ASP A 50 4.87 -5.45 13.36
N GLY A 51 5.06 -6.02 12.17
CA GLY A 51 4.47 -7.30 11.78
C GLY A 51 2.94 -7.25 11.60
N LYS A 52 2.33 -6.07 11.61
CA LYS A 52 0.88 -5.89 11.46
C LYS A 52 0.52 -5.63 10.00
N PRO A 53 -0.72 -5.97 9.59
CA PRO A 53 -1.16 -5.69 8.23
C PRO A 53 -1.11 -4.19 7.93
N TYR A 54 -0.70 -3.84 6.71
CA TYR A 54 -0.97 -2.52 6.15
C TYR A 54 -2.46 -2.39 5.87
N VAL A 55 -3.00 -1.19 6.09
CA VAL A 55 -4.31 -0.81 5.55
C VAL A 55 -4.09 -0.30 4.14
N VAL A 56 -4.63 -1.00 3.14
CA VAL A 56 -4.57 -0.61 1.73
C VAL A 56 -5.89 0.04 1.33
N ILE A 57 -5.81 1.15 0.58
CA ILE A 57 -6.99 1.84 0.07
C ILE A 57 -7.40 1.20 -1.25
N TYR A 58 -8.57 0.57 -1.23
CA TYR A 58 -9.17 -0.06 -2.40
C TYR A 58 -10.23 0.82 -3.05
N GLY A 59 -10.46 0.60 -4.34
CA GLY A 59 -11.47 1.28 -5.12
C GLY A 59 -11.13 2.75 -5.37
N LYS A 60 -12.17 3.56 -5.56
CA LYS A 60 -11.98 5.00 -5.81
C LYS A 60 -11.69 5.69 -4.46
N PRO A 61 -10.55 6.38 -4.30
CA PRO A 61 -10.27 7.10 -3.07
C PRO A 61 -11.32 8.21 -2.86
N PRO A 62 -11.59 8.60 -1.60
CA PRO A 62 -12.45 9.74 -1.29
C PRO A 62 -12.01 11.00 -2.04
N VAL A 63 -12.98 11.84 -2.41
CA VAL A 63 -12.68 13.13 -3.04
C VAL A 63 -11.89 13.99 -2.04
N GLY A 64 -10.69 14.42 -2.43
CA GLY A 64 -9.81 15.23 -1.59
C GLY A 64 -8.81 14.44 -0.75
N ALA A 65 -8.84 13.09 -0.81
CA ALA A 65 -7.77 12.29 -0.21
C ALA A 65 -6.43 12.63 -0.87
N VAL A 66 -5.45 13.00 -0.05
CA VAL A 66 -4.03 13.05 -0.46
C VAL A 66 -3.71 11.65 -0.96
N GLY A 67 -3.05 11.48 -2.12
CA GLY A 67 -2.92 10.22 -2.88
C GLY A 67 -2.26 9.04 -2.17
N ILE A 68 -2.72 8.69 -0.98
CA ILE A 68 -2.31 7.61 -0.11
C ILE A 68 -2.93 6.34 -0.68
N VAL A 69 -2.14 5.29 -0.71
CA VAL A 69 -2.54 3.98 -1.24
C VAL A 69 -2.42 2.88 -0.19
N ALA A 70 -1.55 3.07 0.80
CA ALA A 70 -1.43 2.18 1.95
C ALA A 70 -0.85 2.91 3.17
N TYR A 71 -1.11 2.42 4.38
CA TYR A 71 -0.49 2.93 5.60
C TYR A 71 -0.44 1.84 6.69
N GLU A 72 0.48 1.97 7.64
CA GLU A 72 0.54 1.07 8.80
C GLU A 72 -0.74 1.15 9.64
N SER A 73 -1.31 0.01 10.01
CA SER A 73 -2.55 -0.06 10.80
C SER A 73 -2.40 0.50 12.21
N GLU A 74 -1.20 0.42 12.79
CA GLU A 74 -0.88 0.99 14.11
C GLU A 74 0.34 1.91 14.06
N GLY A 75 1.44 1.45 13.45
CA GLY A 75 2.73 2.15 13.41
C GLY A 75 3.58 1.86 14.64
N VAL A 76 4.82 2.36 14.63
CA VAL A 76 5.80 2.15 15.70
C VAL A 76 6.23 3.50 16.28
N ASP A 77 6.30 3.57 17.61
CA ASP A 77 6.69 4.77 18.37
C ASP A 77 5.85 6.02 18.08
N GLY A 78 4.56 5.83 17.83
CA GLY A 78 3.61 6.92 17.53
C GLY A 78 3.69 7.45 16.10
N VAL A 79 4.42 6.75 15.22
CA VAL A 79 4.65 7.14 13.83
C VAL A 79 4.30 6.00 12.88
N ARG A 80 3.50 6.31 11.86
CA ARG A 80 3.09 5.37 10.79
C ARG A 80 3.85 5.65 9.51
N GLU A 81 4.25 4.60 8.81
CA GLU A 81 4.63 4.70 7.41
C GLU A 81 3.38 4.76 6.53
N VAL A 82 3.38 5.74 5.61
CA VAL A 82 2.28 6.06 4.71
C VAL A 82 2.80 6.06 3.29
N GLY A 83 2.29 5.15 2.46
CA GLY A 83 2.64 4.99 1.05
C GLY A 83 1.71 5.77 0.14
N PHE A 84 2.29 6.44 -0.85
CA PHE A 84 1.59 7.28 -1.82
C PHE A 84 1.53 6.66 -3.22
N ASP A 85 0.62 7.12 -4.08
CA ASP A 85 0.53 6.74 -5.50
C ASP A 85 1.73 7.24 -6.32
N THR A 86 2.46 8.23 -5.78
CA THR A 86 3.79 8.65 -6.17
C THR A 86 4.87 7.66 -5.75
N GLY A 87 4.55 6.60 -5.01
CA GLY A 87 5.52 5.59 -4.56
C GLY A 87 6.46 6.07 -3.47
N ASP A 88 6.30 7.30 -3.00
CA ASP A 88 6.97 7.78 -1.80
C ASP A 88 6.36 7.10 -0.57
N VAL A 89 7.19 6.90 0.44
CA VAL A 89 6.77 6.46 1.77
C VAL A 89 7.20 7.54 2.75
N LEU A 90 6.26 8.06 3.51
CA LEU A 90 6.52 9.09 4.53
C LEU A 90 6.18 8.55 5.91
N SER A 91 7.04 8.84 6.87
CA SER A 91 6.76 8.64 8.29
C SER A 91 5.90 9.80 8.79
N MET A 92 4.72 9.51 9.33
CA MET A 92 3.77 10.50 9.83
C MET A 92 3.43 10.25 11.29
N THR A 93 3.49 11.29 12.10
CA THR A 93 2.90 11.30 13.45
C THR A 93 1.37 11.15 13.36
N ALA A 94 0.73 10.77 14.47
CA ALA A 94 -0.72 10.71 14.55
C ALA A 94 -1.40 12.04 14.15
N GLU A 95 -0.80 13.18 14.51
CA GLU A 95 -1.33 14.52 14.18
C GLU A 95 -1.20 14.86 12.70
N GLU A 96 -0.13 14.43 12.04
CA GLU A 96 0.05 14.60 10.59
C GLU A 96 -0.89 13.69 9.82
N PHE A 97 -1.00 12.42 10.25
CA PHE A 97 -1.88 11.44 9.63
C PHE A 97 -3.35 11.89 9.69
N ALA A 98 -3.80 12.45 10.82
CA ALA A 98 -5.17 12.97 10.96
C ALA A 98 -5.52 14.11 9.98
N LYS A 99 -4.52 14.80 9.40
CA LYS A 99 -4.74 15.88 8.42
C LYS A 99 -4.91 15.36 6.99
N THR A 100 -4.73 14.06 6.75
CA THR A 100 -4.81 13.45 5.41
C THR A 100 -6.26 13.26 4.92
N GLY A 101 -7.24 13.36 5.82
CA GLY A 101 -8.65 13.15 5.52
C GLY A 101 -9.08 11.68 5.43
N LEU A 102 -8.21 10.76 5.87
CA LEU A 102 -8.52 9.36 6.12
C LEU A 102 -9.02 9.12 7.55
#